data_AF-A0A2M9P4Z7-F1
#
_entry.id   AF-A0A2M9P4Z7-F1
#
_cell.length_a   1.000
_cell.length_b   1.000
_cell.length_c   1.000
_cell.angle_alpha   90.00
_cell.angle_beta   90.00
_cell.angle_gamma   90.00
#
_symmetry.space_group_name_H-M   'P 1'
#
loop_
_entity.id
_entity.type
_entity.pdbx_description
1 polymer ?
#
loop_
_entity_poly.entity_id
_entity_poly.type
_entity_poly.pdbx_seq_one_letter_code
_entity_poly.pdbx_strand_id
1 'polypeptide(L)'
;MVLAQARAPFTARIGEILRGERATLGRSLLDVQRELKIRAIYIDAIENADPSVFPNKSFIPGYVRSYARYLGLDPEQVTAQFRA
;
A
#
# COMPACT_ATOMS: atom_id res chain seq x y z
N MET A 1 17.72 18.95 -14.41
CA MET A 1 17.74 18.61 -12.97
C MET A 1 16.59 19.34 -12.29
N VAL A 2 15.36 18.83 -12.40
CA VAL A 2 14.15 19.48 -11.86
C VAL A 2 13.80 18.82 -10.53
N LEU A 3 13.63 19.67 -9.53
CA LEU A 3 13.45 19.40 -8.11
C LEU A 3 12.25 18.47 -7.84
N ALA A 4 12.50 17.33 -7.20
CA ALA A 4 11.46 16.51 -6.60
C ALA A 4 10.88 17.27 -5.40
N GLN A 5 9.68 17.85 -5.55
CA GLN A 5 8.98 18.54 -4.46
C GLN A 5 7.82 17.68 -3.94
N ALA A 6 8.02 17.16 -2.73
CA ALA A 6 7.04 17.02 -1.64
C ALA A 6 5.70 16.29 -1.90
N ARG A 7 5.71 15.10 -2.51
CA ARG A 7 4.52 14.21 -2.55
C ARG A 7 4.37 13.29 -1.31
N ALA A 8 5.38 13.27 -0.43
CA ALA A 8 5.52 12.31 0.67
C ALA A 8 4.42 12.31 1.78
N PRO A 9 3.73 13.41 2.16
CA PRO A 9 2.82 13.35 3.30
C PRO A 9 1.53 12.58 3.02
N PHE A 10 1.07 12.56 1.76
CA PHE A 10 -0.18 11.92 1.39
C PHE A 10 -0.03 10.40 1.29
N THR A 11 1.06 9.92 0.68
CA THR A 11 1.38 8.49 0.60
C THR A 11 1.65 7.88 1.98
N ALA A 12 2.32 8.62 2.88
CA ALA A 12 2.52 8.17 4.25
C ALA A 12 1.19 8.01 5.01
N ARG A 13 0.29 8.99 4.89
CA ARG A 13 -1.03 8.94 5.53
C ARG A 13 -1.88 7.77 5.03
N ILE A 14 -1.89 7.49 3.72
CA ILE A 14 -2.64 6.33 3.21
C ILE A 14 -2.02 5.01 3.68
N GLY A 15 -0.68 4.94 3.81
CA GLY A 15 0.01 3.78 4.38
C GLY A 15 -0.42 3.49 5.83
N GLU A 16 -0.55 4.52 6.66
CA GLU A 16 -1.06 4.43 8.03
C GLU A 16 -2.52 3.94 8.08
N ILE A 17 -3.38 4.44 7.19
CA ILE A 17 -4.79 3.98 7.08
C ILE A 17 -4.84 2.49 6.75
N LEU A 18 -4.09 2.05 5.73
CA LEU A 18 -4.06 0.64 5.31
C LEU A 18 -3.60 -0.28 6.44
N ARG A 19 -2.56 0.14 7.18
CA ARG A 19 -2.08 -0.56 8.38
C ARG A 19 -3.15 -0.64 9.46
N GLY A 20 -3.83 0.48 9.73
CA GLY A 20 -4.89 0.58 10.72
C GLY A 20 -6.03 -0.38 10.43
N GLU A 21 -6.54 -0.40 9.20
CA GLU A 21 -7.61 -1.31 8.80
C GLU A 21 -7.19 -2.78 8.89
N ARG A 22 -5.96 -3.11 8.49
CA ARG A 22 -5.44 -4.48 8.63
C ARG A 22 -5.40 -4.90 10.11
N ALA A 23 -4.96 -4.00 10.99
CA ALA A 23 -4.91 -4.25 12.43
C ALA A 23 -6.31 -4.41 13.03
N THR A 24 -7.29 -3.60 12.61
CA THR A 24 -8.71 -3.74 13.01
C THR A 24 -9.30 -5.10 12.62
N LEU A 25 -8.90 -5.65 11.47
CA LEU A 25 -9.27 -6.99 11.04
C LEU A 25 -8.51 -8.12 11.77
N GLY A 26 -7.55 -7.79 12.64
CA GLY A 26 -6.72 -8.75 13.36
C GLY A 26 -5.77 -9.55 12.47
N ARG A 27 -5.39 -9.01 11.30
CA ARG A 27 -4.59 -9.72 10.29
C ARG A 27 -3.10 -9.39 10.38
N SER A 28 -2.27 -10.42 10.42
CA SER A 28 -0.82 -10.25 10.24
C SER A 28 -0.47 -10.02 8.77
N LEU A 29 0.72 -9.47 8.48
CA LEU A 29 1.22 -9.37 7.11
C LEU A 29 1.32 -10.75 6.42
N LEU A 30 1.58 -11.82 7.18
CA LEU A 30 1.64 -13.19 6.67
C LEU A 30 0.26 -13.72 6.29
N ASP A 31 -0.79 -13.33 7.02
CA ASP A 31 -2.17 -13.69 6.66
C ASP A 31 -2.56 -13.03 5.34
N VAL A 32 -2.30 -11.71 5.22
CA VAL A 32 -2.53 -10.98 3.96
C VAL A 32 -1.75 -11.60 2.81
N GLN A 33 -0.50 -12.02 3.04
CA GLN A 33 0.28 -12.71 2.01
C GLN A 33 -0.38 -14.01 1.56
N ARG A 34 -0.89 -14.83 2.48
CA ARG A 34 -1.54 -16.10 2.15
C ARG A 34 -2.82 -15.87 1.34
N GLU A 35 -3.58 -14.84 1.69
CA GLU A 35 -4.87 -14.53 1.08
C GLU A 35 -4.73 -13.85 -0.29
N LEU A 36 -3.82 -12.87 -0.42
CA LEU A 36 -3.65 -12.10 -1.65
C LEU A 36 -2.58 -12.64 -2.60
N LYS A 37 -1.74 -13.58 -2.13
CA LYS A 37 -0.55 -14.04 -2.85
C LYS A 37 0.43 -12.90 -3.19
N ILE A 38 0.43 -11.85 -2.37
CA ILE A 38 1.37 -10.73 -2.42
C ILE A 38 2.38 -10.92 -1.29
N ARG A 39 3.68 -10.88 -1.58
CA ARG A 39 4.71 -11.08 -0.55
C ARG A 39 4.51 -10.09 0.60
N ALA A 40 4.64 -10.53 1.85
CA ALA A 40 4.45 -9.72 3.05
C ALA A 40 5.34 -8.47 3.05
N ILE A 41 6.57 -8.59 2.52
CA ILE A 41 7.49 -7.47 2.37
C ILE A 41 6.95 -6.35 1.46
N TYR A 42 6.08 -6.68 0.49
CA TYR A 42 5.42 -5.68 -0.37
C TYR A 42 4.21 -5.04 0.30
N ILE A 43 3.51 -5.77 1.17
CA ILE A 43 2.43 -5.21 1.98
C ILE A 43 3.02 -4.20 2.99
N ASP A 44 4.10 -4.58 3.67
CA ASP A 44 4.83 -3.69 4.57
C ASP A 44 5.37 -2.45 3.84
N ALA A 45 5.95 -2.63 2.65
CA ALA A 45 6.42 -1.52 1.84
C ALA A 45 5.30 -0.55 1.42
N ILE A 46 4.08 -1.05 1.16
CA ILE A 46 2.91 -0.20 0.89
C ILE A 46 2.53 0.61 2.13
N GLU A 47 2.47 -0.04 3.31
CA GLU A 47 2.13 0.65 4.57
C GLU A 47 3.15 1.69 4.99
N ASN A 48 4.43 1.50 4.65
CA ASN A 48 5.50 2.43 4.94
C ASN A 48 5.77 3.42 3.79
N ALA A 49 5.00 3.36 2.71
CA ALA A 49 5.21 4.16 1.51
C ALA A 49 6.64 4.07 0.95
N ASP A 50 7.24 2.87 0.98
CA ASP A 50 8.61 2.61 0.53
C ASP A 50 8.64 1.91 -0.85
N PRO A 51 8.72 2.66 -1.96
CA PRO A 51 8.78 2.06 -3.30
C PRO A 51 10.14 1.41 -3.61
N SER A 52 11.17 1.55 -2.75
CA SER A 52 12.52 1.01 -3.01
C SER A 52 12.58 -0.51 -2.91
N VAL A 53 11.67 -1.10 -2.13
CA VAL A 53 11.54 -2.56 -1.94
C VAL A 53 11.07 -3.28 -3.21
N PHE A 54 10.40 -2.57 -4.13
CA PHE A 54 9.81 -3.15 -5.33
C PHE A 54 10.84 -3.27 -6.46
N PRO A 55 11.13 -4.48 -6.96
CA PRO A 55 11.99 -4.65 -8.13
C PRO A 55 11.42 -4.00 -9.40
N ASN A 56 10.09 -4.00 -9.52
CA ASN A 56 9.37 -3.35 -10.62
C ASN A 56 8.18 -2.54 -10.06
N LYS A 57 8.32 -1.22 -10.09
CA LYS A 57 7.35 -0.26 -9.55
C LYS A 57 6.01 -0.24 -10.30
N SER A 58 5.96 -0.75 -11.53
CA SER A 58 4.73 -0.83 -12.34
C SER A 58 3.67 -1.76 -11.72
N PHE A 59 4.06 -2.67 -10.82
CA PHE A 59 3.11 -3.55 -10.12
C PHE A 59 2.47 -2.93 -8.88
N ILE A 60 3.07 -1.87 -8.30
CA ILE A 60 2.61 -1.26 -7.04
C ILE A 60 1.12 -0.90 -7.10
N PRO A 61 0.60 -0.23 -8.16
CA PRO A 61 -0.81 0.11 -8.19
C PRO A 61 -1.75 -1.09 -8.17
N GLY A 62 -1.35 -2.23 -8.73
CA GLY A 62 -2.13 -3.48 -8.70
C GLY A 62 -2.17 -4.09 -7.30
N TYR A 63 -1.05 -4.03 -6.58
CA TYR A 63 -0.97 -4.48 -5.19
C TYR A 63 -1.79 -3.59 -4.25
N VAL A 64 -1.66 -2.27 -4.37
CA VAL A 64 -2.44 -1.30 -3.60
C VAL A 64 -3.94 -1.50 -3.82
N ARG A 65 -4.37 -1.68 -5.08
CA ARG A 65 -5.76 -1.94 -5.42
C ARG A 65 -6.29 -3.24 -4.81
N SER A 66 -5.52 -4.33 -4.90
CA SER A 66 -5.94 -5.63 -4.35
C SER A 66 -6.03 -5.57 -2.82
N TYR A 67 -5.09 -4.87 -2.20
CA TYR A 67 -5.06 -4.72 -0.75
C TYR A 67 -6.18 -3.81 -0.24
N ALA A 68 -6.51 -2.73 -0.95
CA ALA A 68 -7.69 -1.90 -0.62
C ALA A 68 -8.98 -2.73 -0.61
N ARG A 69 -9.20 -3.55 -1.65
CA ARG A 69 -10.37 -4.45 -1.73
C ARG A 69 -10.40 -5.45 -0.58
N TYR A 70 -9.25 -6.02 -0.24
CA TYR A 70 -9.11 -6.95 0.88
C TYR A 70 -9.53 -6.33 2.21
N LEU A 71 -9.15 -5.07 2.43
CA LEU A 71 -9.48 -4.31 3.63
C LEU A 71 -10.91 -3.73 3.61
N GLY A 72 -11.70 -3.98 2.57
CA GLY A 72 -13.04 -3.42 2.44
C GLY A 72 -13.08 -1.91 2.13
N LEU A 73 -11.96 -1.35 1.68
CA LEU A 73 -11.85 0.06 1.28
C LEU A 73 -12.16 0.25 -0.22
N ASP A 74 -12.50 1.48 -0.60
CA ASP A 74 -12.66 1.85 -2.01
C ASP A 74 -11.29 1.84 -2.73
N PRO A 75 -11.06 0.91 -3.67
CA PRO A 75 -9.80 0.80 -4.36
C PRO A 75 -9.45 2.01 -5.23
N GLU A 76 -10.44 2.72 -5.78
CA GLU A 76 -10.20 3.88 -6.63
C GLU A 76 -9.71 5.06 -5.79
N GLN A 77 -10.36 5.31 -4.65
CA GLN A 77 -9.93 6.32 -3.69
C GLN A 77 -8.53 6.02 -3.16
N VAL A 78 -8.28 4.81 -2.67
CA VAL A 78 -6.96 4.43 -2.14
C VAL A 78 -5.87 4.57 -3.20
N THR A 79 -6.12 4.09 -4.43
CA THR A 79 -5.13 4.17 -5.51
C THR A 79 -4.85 5.60 -5.94
N ALA A 80 -5.86 6.47 -5.98
CA ALA A 80 -5.68 7.88 -6.30
C ALA A 80 -4.81 8.58 -5.25
N GLN A 81 -5.08 8.34 -3.97
CA GLN A 81 -4.31 8.91 -2.85
C GLN A 81 -2.87 8.39 -2.80
N PHE A 82 -2.65 7.12 -3.16
CA PHE A 82 -1.32 6.53 -3.21
C PHE A 82 -0.46 7.06 -4.36
N ARG A 83 -1.10 7.46 -5.49
CA ARG A 83 -0.43 8.03 -6.65
C ARG A 83 -0.22 9.53 -6.56
N ALA A 84 -0.90 10.22 -5.64
CA ALA A 84 -0.89 11.67 -5.46
C ALA A 84 0.47 12.19 -4.99
#